data_AF-A0A4U0ZVP6-F1
#
_entry.id   AF-A0A4U0ZVP6-F1
#
_cell.length_a   1.000
_cell.length_b   1.000
_cell.length_c   1.000
_cell.angle_alpha   90.00
_cell.angle_beta   90.00
_cell.angle_gamma   90.00
#
_symmetry.space_group_name_H-M   'P 1'
#
loop_
_entity.id
_entity.type
_entity.pdbx_description
1 polymer ?
#
loop_
_entity_poly.entity_id
_entity_poly.type
_entity_poly.pdbx_seq_one_letter_code
_entity_poly.pdbx_strand_id
1 'polypeptide(L)'
;MKIFNQTICRSPLLLFMLLTSCGPVLNPYNEDFKCRARDDAGECIDTPTAYQKARYPETATDEASAAPTNGLKQEIQDNRYKALAELLQEEKKPLLQPPKILRVLLLPYKGEGEELFMSRYVYVKIEDSKWILTDLTEQ
;
A
#
# COMPACT_ATOMS: atom_id res chain seq x y z
N MET A 1 30.43 -59.88 -13.72
CA MET A 1 29.48 -58.84 -14.17
C MET A 1 29.81 -57.52 -13.46
N LYS A 2 30.44 -56.58 -14.16
CA LYS A 2 30.80 -55.23 -13.67
C LYS A 2 30.40 -54.21 -14.74
N ILE A 3 29.12 -53.87 -14.88
CA ILE A 3 28.71 -52.73 -15.73
C ILE A 3 27.34 -52.23 -15.25
N PHE A 4 27.28 -51.34 -14.25
CA PHE A 4 26.03 -50.59 -13.98
C PHE A 4 26.22 -49.28 -13.20
N ASN A 5 27.39 -48.63 -13.28
CA ASN A 5 27.62 -47.45 -12.43
C ASN A 5 28.37 -46.30 -13.13
N GLN A 6 28.10 -46.07 -14.42
CA GLN A 6 28.88 -45.08 -15.19
C GLN A 6 28.09 -44.26 -16.23
N THR A 7 26.81 -43.96 -15.98
CA THR A 7 25.99 -43.14 -16.91
C THR A 7 25.37 -41.88 -16.29
N ILE A 8 25.55 -41.62 -14.99
CA ILE A 8 24.92 -40.45 -14.33
C ILE A 8 25.76 -39.16 -14.47
N CYS A 9 27.02 -39.24 -14.89
CA CYS A 9 27.97 -38.11 -14.78
C CYS A 9 28.48 -37.56 -16.13
N ARG A 10 27.65 -37.45 -17.18
CA ARG A 10 28.11 -36.93 -18.49
C ARG A 10 27.15 -36.06 -19.31
N SER A 11 26.19 -35.36 -18.69
CA SER A 11 25.46 -34.29 -19.42
C SER A 11 25.26 -33.04 -18.56
N PRO A 12 26.07 -31.98 -18.73
CA PRO A 12 25.83 -30.69 -18.07
C PRO A 12 24.56 -29.99 -18.57
N LEU A 13 23.94 -30.50 -19.64
CA LEU A 13 22.71 -29.96 -20.25
C LEU A 13 21.47 -30.19 -19.36
N LEU A 14 21.46 -31.27 -18.59
CA LEU A 14 20.34 -31.65 -17.72
C LEU A 14 20.26 -30.78 -16.45
N LEU A 15 21.40 -30.30 -15.96
CA LEU A 15 21.47 -29.38 -14.82
C LEU A 15 21.05 -27.96 -15.22
N PHE A 16 21.34 -27.55 -16.46
CA PHE A 16 20.96 -26.22 -16.98
C PHE A 16 19.44 -26.12 -17.22
N MET A 17 18.79 -27.22 -17.63
CA MET A 17 17.33 -27.34 -17.78
C MET A 17 16.56 -27.15 -16.46
N LEU A 18 17.18 -27.46 -15.31
CA LEU A 18 16.56 -27.32 -14.00
C LEU A 18 16.63 -25.89 -13.45
N LEU A 19 17.57 -25.06 -13.95
CA LEU A 19 17.82 -23.71 -13.46
C LEU A 19 17.02 -22.62 -14.20
N THR A 20 16.40 -22.94 -15.35
CA THR A 20 15.68 -21.96 -16.19
C THR A 20 14.15 -21.92 -15.97
N SER A 21 13.63 -22.62 -14.95
CA SER A 21 12.19 -22.58 -14.63
C SER A 21 11.89 -21.68 -13.42
N CYS A 22 12.10 -20.37 -13.59
CA CYS A 22 11.48 -19.38 -12.71
C CYS A 22 11.03 -18.17 -13.54
N GLY A 23 9.93 -18.37 -14.27
CA GLY A 23 9.15 -17.35 -14.96
C GLY A 23 7.77 -17.18 -14.29
N PRO A 24 6.86 -16.34 -14.84
CA PRO A 24 5.68 -15.76 -14.17
C PRO A 24 4.64 -16.73 -13.60
N VAL A 25 4.85 -18.04 -13.71
CA VAL A 25 4.03 -19.12 -13.13
C VAL A 25 4.00 -19.07 -11.58
N LEU A 26 5.03 -18.53 -10.93
CA LEU A 26 5.11 -18.41 -9.46
C LEU A 26 4.39 -17.17 -8.89
N ASN A 27 3.98 -16.23 -9.74
CA ASN A 27 2.93 -15.29 -9.37
C ASN A 27 1.61 -15.79 -9.98
N PRO A 28 0.75 -16.48 -9.23
CA PRO A 28 -0.50 -17.05 -9.75
C PRO A 28 -1.54 -16.00 -10.14
N TYR A 29 -1.18 -14.71 -10.11
CA TYR A 29 -2.01 -13.59 -10.52
C TYR A 29 -1.43 -12.98 -11.80
N ASN A 30 -2.01 -13.36 -12.95
CA ASN A 30 -2.14 -12.38 -14.03
C ASN A 30 -3.15 -11.34 -13.53
N GLU A 31 -2.81 -10.07 -13.61
CA GLU A 31 -3.67 -8.98 -13.13
C GLU A 31 -4.81 -8.70 -14.12
N ASP A 32 -5.52 -9.75 -14.54
CA ASP A 32 -6.78 -9.62 -15.26
C ASP A 32 -7.86 -9.27 -14.22
N PHE A 33 -7.93 -7.99 -13.86
CA PHE A 33 -8.96 -7.45 -12.98
C PHE A 33 -10.34 -7.73 -13.61
N LYS A 34 -10.95 -8.86 -13.21
CA LYS A 34 -12.33 -9.25 -13.54
C LYS A 34 -13.30 -8.38 -12.75
N CYS A 35 -13.23 -7.09 -12.97
CA CYS A 35 -14.01 -6.11 -12.27
C CYS A 35 -15.47 -6.21 -12.76
N ARG A 36 -16.39 -6.40 -11.81
CA ARG A 36 -17.84 -6.50 -12.04
C ARG A 36 -18.51 -5.28 -11.40
N ALA A 37 -18.08 -4.08 -11.76
CA ALA A 37 -18.80 -2.89 -11.33
C ALA A 37 -20.16 -2.86 -12.01
N ARG A 38 -21.21 -2.57 -11.24
CA ARG A 38 -22.50 -2.16 -11.80
C ARG A 38 -22.36 -0.73 -12.32
N ASP A 39 -23.25 -0.32 -13.22
CA ASP A 39 -23.13 0.94 -13.97
C ASP A 39 -23.05 2.20 -13.07
N ASP A 40 -23.40 2.09 -11.79
CA ASP A 40 -23.38 3.14 -10.75
C ASP A 40 -22.19 3.06 -9.77
N ALA A 41 -21.33 2.04 -9.85
CA ALA A 41 -20.28 1.75 -8.86
C ALA A 41 -18.85 2.17 -9.28
N GLY A 42 -18.70 2.95 -10.35
CA GLY A 42 -17.42 3.45 -10.86
C GLY A 42 -16.80 2.58 -11.96
N GLU A 43 -15.72 3.08 -12.57
CA GLU A 43 -15.07 2.43 -13.70
C GLU A 43 -14.06 1.36 -13.28
N CYS A 44 -14.11 0.23 -13.98
CA CYS A 44 -13.17 -0.88 -13.86
C CYS A 44 -11.91 -0.63 -14.70
N ILE A 45 -10.91 0.02 -14.13
CA ILE A 45 -9.65 0.36 -14.81
C ILE A 45 -8.44 -0.09 -13.99
N ASP A 46 -7.30 -0.33 -14.66
CA ASP A 46 -6.05 -0.70 -13.99
C ASP A 46 -5.51 0.47 -13.15
N THR A 47 -4.72 0.15 -12.12
CA THR A 47 -4.16 1.13 -11.17
C THR A 47 -3.38 2.28 -11.85
N PRO A 48 -2.45 2.04 -12.79
CA PRO A 48 -1.77 3.15 -13.46
C PRO A 48 -2.72 4.04 -14.26
N THR A 49 -3.72 3.47 -14.94
CA THR A 49 -4.74 4.24 -15.66
C THR A 49 -5.65 5.01 -14.71
N ALA A 50 -6.05 4.43 -13.58
CA ALA A 50 -6.81 5.11 -12.53
C ALA A 50 -6.04 6.30 -11.97
N TYR A 51 -4.73 6.13 -11.73
CA TYR A 51 -3.86 7.19 -11.26
C TYR A 51 -3.74 8.32 -12.30
N GLN A 52 -3.57 7.98 -13.58
CA GLN A 52 -3.51 8.96 -14.66
C GLN A 52 -4.83 9.73 -14.81
N LYS A 53 -5.99 9.07 -14.80
CA LYS A 53 -7.30 9.72 -14.84
C LYS A 53 -7.57 10.60 -13.61
N ALA A 54 -7.17 10.17 -12.42
CA ALA A 54 -7.30 10.98 -11.20
C ALA A 54 -6.43 12.23 -11.25
N ARG A 55 -5.25 12.14 -11.87
CA ARG A 55 -4.30 13.25 -12.01
C ARG A 55 -4.65 14.19 -13.17
N TYR A 56 -5.19 13.65 -14.25
CA TYR A 56 -5.60 14.37 -15.45
C TYR A 56 -7.03 13.94 -15.82
N PRO A 57 -8.06 14.48 -15.13
CA PRO A 57 -9.43 14.15 -15.48
C PRO A 57 -9.72 14.70 -16.87
N GLU A 58 -9.78 13.84 -17.88
CA GLU A 58 -10.27 14.25 -19.20
C GLU A 58 -11.72 14.72 -19.02
N THR A 59 -11.97 15.97 -19.40
CA THR A 59 -13.30 16.54 -19.43
C THR A 59 -14.14 15.68 -20.37
N ALA A 60 -15.15 15.02 -19.81
CA ALA A 60 -16.11 14.19 -20.53
C ALA A 60 -16.45 14.79 -21.90
N THR A 61 -16.19 14.02 -22.95
CA THR A 61 -16.83 14.21 -24.25
C THR A 61 -18.34 14.06 -24.03
N ASP A 62 -19.06 15.19 -24.06
CA ASP A 62 -19.93 15.52 -25.19
C ASP A 62 -20.43 16.96 -25.06
N GLU A 63 -19.95 17.78 -26.00
CA GLU A 63 -20.51 19.01 -26.60
C GLU A 63 -21.28 20.05 -25.75
N ALA A 64 -20.82 21.30 -25.90
CA ALA A 64 -21.45 22.60 -25.58
C ALA A 64 -21.32 23.17 -24.15
N SER A 65 -20.16 23.77 -23.84
CA SER A 65 -20.07 25.22 -23.56
C SER A 65 -18.61 25.67 -23.37
N ALA A 66 -18.35 26.90 -23.82
CA ALA A 66 -17.03 27.50 -23.94
C ALA A 66 -16.43 27.98 -22.60
N ALA A 67 -15.10 27.80 -22.46
CA ALA A 67 -14.15 28.45 -21.53
C ALA A 67 -14.30 28.19 -20.01
N PRO A 68 -13.33 28.61 -19.15
CA PRO A 68 -11.92 28.23 -18.98
C PRO A 68 -11.77 27.39 -17.68
N THR A 69 -12.38 26.21 -17.60
CA THR A 69 -12.49 25.49 -16.30
C THR A 69 -11.24 24.70 -15.90
N ASN A 70 -10.42 24.28 -16.88
CA ASN A 70 -9.17 23.57 -16.61
C ASN A 70 -8.12 24.49 -15.95
N GLY A 71 -8.02 25.75 -16.40
CA GLY A 71 -7.14 26.74 -15.78
C GLY A 71 -7.55 27.07 -14.34
N LEU A 72 -8.85 27.25 -14.10
CA LEU A 72 -9.41 27.48 -12.75
C LEU A 72 -9.17 26.30 -11.80
N LYS A 73 -9.36 25.06 -12.26
CA LYS A 73 -9.06 23.87 -11.45
C LYS A 73 -7.57 23.76 -11.15
N GLN A 74 -6.72 23.99 -12.14
CA GLN A 74 -5.27 23.94 -11.98
C GLN A 74 -4.78 25.02 -11.01
N GLU A 75 -5.29 26.25 -11.12
CA GLU A 75 -4.98 27.34 -10.21
C GLU A 75 -5.42 27.04 -8.76
N ILE A 76 -6.57 26.40 -8.55
CA ILE A 76 -7.00 25.96 -7.21
C ILE A 76 -6.04 24.92 -6.63
N GLN A 77 -5.56 23.97 -7.44
CA GLN A 77 -4.59 22.98 -6.98
C GLN A 77 -3.24 23.62 -6.70
N ASP A 78 -2.77 24.52 -7.58
CA ASP A 78 -1.50 25.23 -7.43
C ASP A 78 -1.51 26.09 -6.16
N ASN A 79 -2.64 26.76 -5.84
CA ASN A 79 -2.80 27.52 -4.60
C ASN A 79 -2.78 26.62 -3.35
N ARG A 80 -3.39 25.42 -3.40
CA ARG A 80 -3.33 24.45 -2.30
C ARG A 80 -1.91 23.93 -2.09
N TYR A 81 -1.22 23.58 -3.16
CA TYR A 81 0.17 23.12 -3.10
C TYR A 81 1.12 24.21 -2.62
N LYS A 82 0.88 25.47 -3.03
CA LYS A 82 1.63 26.62 -2.54
C LYS A 82 1.45 26.82 -1.04
N ALA A 83 0.21 26.81 -0.54
CA ALA A 83 -0.06 26.93 0.89
C ALA A 83 0.60 25.79 1.70
N LEU A 84 0.56 24.56 1.20
CA LEU A 84 1.28 23.42 1.81
C LEU A 84 2.80 23.59 1.77
N ALA A 85 3.35 24.08 0.65
CA ALA A 85 4.79 24.32 0.52
C ALA A 85 5.28 25.43 1.46
N GLU A 86 4.47 26.47 1.66
CA GLU A 86 4.73 27.53 2.65
C GLU A 86 4.76 26.95 4.07
N LEU A 87 3.74 26.16 4.46
CA LEU A 87 3.71 25.45 5.76
C LEU A 87 4.89 24.50 5.97
N LEU A 88 5.40 23.89 4.90
CA LEU A 88 6.59 23.02 4.94
C LEU A 88 7.91 23.81 5.07
N GLN A 89 7.94 25.08 4.69
CA GLN A 89 9.12 25.94 4.80
C GLN A 89 9.19 26.66 6.16
N GLU A 90 8.07 26.76 6.88
CA GLU A 90 8.00 27.33 8.22
C GLU A 90 9.01 26.68 9.17
N GLU A 91 9.60 27.49 10.05
CA GLU A 91 10.60 27.02 11.02
C GLU A 91 9.96 26.09 12.08
N LYS A 92 8.71 26.37 12.47
CA LYS A 92 7.95 25.61 13.48
C LYS A 92 6.86 24.75 12.85
N LYS A 93 7.27 23.65 12.23
CA LYS A 93 6.33 22.67 11.66
C LYS A 93 5.70 21.84 12.78
N PRO A 94 4.36 21.74 12.85
CA PRO A 94 3.72 20.85 13.80
C PRO A 94 4.02 19.40 13.40
N LEU A 95 4.68 18.64 14.28
CA LEU A 95 4.88 17.21 14.06
C LEU A 95 3.79 16.46 14.80
N LEU A 96 3.11 15.56 14.10
CA LEU A 96 2.19 14.62 14.74
C LEU A 96 3.01 13.49 15.35
N GLN A 97 3.12 13.49 16.67
CA GLN A 97 3.70 12.37 17.39
C GLN A 97 2.71 11.20 17.37
N PRO A 98 3.11 10.02 16.89
CA PRO A 98 2.25 8.85 16.92
C PRO A 98 1.92 8.43 18.36
N PRO A 99 0.79 7.72 18.57
CA PRO A 99 0.43 7.23 19.89
C PRO A 99 1.44 6.19 20.39
N LYS A 100 1.66 6.14 21.69
CA LYS A 100 2.45 5.06 22.28
C LYS A 100 1.56 3.86 22.56
N ILE A 101 1.93 2.73 21.98
CA ILE A 101 1.22 1.46 22.13
C ILE A 101 1.99 0.50 23.03
N LEU A 102 1.30 -0.10 23.99
CA LEU A 102 1.80 -1.24 24.74
C LEU A 102 1.34 -2.51 24.04
N ARG A 103 2.28 -3.42 23.78
CA ARG A 103 1.97 -4.77 23.35
C ARG A 103 2.05 -5.70 24.55
N VAL A 104 0.90 -6.18 25.02
CA VAL A 104 0.82 -7.14 26.13
C VAL A 104 0.72 -8.54 25.55
N LEU A 105 1.64 -9.43 25.95
CA LEU A 105 1.54 -10.87 25.66
C LEU A 105 0.70 -11.54 26.74
N LEU A 106 -0.45 -12.06 26.35
CA LEU A 106 -1.21 -12.97 27.19
C LEU A 106 -0.69 -14.37 26.91
N LEU A 107 -0.15 -15.01 27.96
CA LEU A 107 0.25 -16.41 27.90
C LEU A 107 -0.98 -17.32 27.99
N PRO A 108 -0.87 -18.59 27.57
CA PRO A 108 -1.99 -19.51 27.65
C PRO A 108 -2.45 -19.70 29.09
N TYR A 109 -3.76 -19.65 29.32
CA TYR A 109 -4.36 -19.82 30.64
C TYR A 109 -5.74 -20.48 30.54
N LYS A 110 -6.21 -21.00 31.67
CA LYS A 110 -7.53 -21.61 31.80
C LYS A 110 -8.51 -20.58 32.39
N GLY A 111 -9.64 -20.37 31.72
CA GLY A 111 -10.74 -19.53 32.22
C GLY A 111 -11.58 -20.24 33.28
N GLU A 112 -12.52 -19.51 33.89
CA GLU A 112 -13.37 -20.04 34.96
C GLU A 112 -14.32 -21.16 34.49
N GLY A 113 -14.73 -21.15 33.22
CA GLY A 113 -15.65 -22.13 32.63
C GLY A 113 -14.99 -23.32 31.93
N GLU A 114 -13.80 -23.77 32.38
CA GLU A 114 -13.00 -24.80 31.68
C GLU A 114 -12.55 -24.39 30.26
N GLU A 115 -12.57 -23.10 29.96
CA GLU A 115 -12.12 -22.56 28.68
C GLU A 115 -10.58 -22.52 28.62
N LEU A 116 -10.00 -22.87 27.48
CA LEU A 116 -8.56 -22.76 27.25
C LEU A 116 -8.27 -21.57 26.33
N PHE A 117 -7.63 -20.55 26.88
CA PHE A 117 -7.17 -19.41 26.12
C PHE A 117 -5.76 -19.66 25.61
N MET A 118 -5.58 -19.52 24.30
CA MET A 118 -4.26 -19.56 23.65
C MET A 118 -3.51 -18.22 23.82
N SER A 119 -2.22 -18.24 23.51
CA SER A 119 -1.42 -17.02 23.54
C SER A 119 -1.89 -16.01 22.50
N ARG A 120 -2.00 -14.75 22.91
CA ARG A 120 -2.36 -13.64 22.01
C ARG A 120 -1.73 -12.34 22.47
N TYR A 121 -1.54 -11.43 21.53
CA TYR A 121 -1.14 -10.05 21.84
C TYR A 121 -2.37 -9.16 21.94
N VAL A 122 -2.39 -8.29 22.95
CA VAL A 122 -3.35 -7.20 23.05
C VAL A 122 -2.59 -5.88 22.97
N TYR A 123 -3.04 -4.99 22.11
CA TYR A 123 -2.44 -3.67 21.92
C TYR A 123 -3.29 -2.64 22.65
N VAL A 124 -2.68 -1.96 23.62
CA VAL A 124 -3.33 -0.90 24.40
C VAL A 124 -2.66 0.42 24.07
N LYS A 125 -3.47 1.43 23.77
CA LYS A 125 -2.99 2.80 23.60
C LYS A 125 -2.71 3.40 24.99
N ILE A 126 -1.45 3.61 25.32
CA ILE A 126 -1.03 4.21 26.60
C ILE A 126 -1.13 5.74 26.49
N GLU A 127 -0.64 6.28 25.38
CA GLU A 127 -0.64 7.71 25.11
C GLU A 127 -1.30 7.97 23.77
N ASP A 128 -2.17 8.98 23.73
CA ASP A 128 -2.76 9.48 22.50
C ASP A 128 -1.72 10.16 21.60
N SER A 129 -2.03 10.23 20.31
CA SER A 129 -1.26 11.05 19.38
C SER A 129 -1.35 12.52 19.79
N LYS A 130 -0.20 13.19 19.86
CA LYS A 130 -0.11 14.61 20.22
C LYS A 130 0.55 15.37 19.09
N TRP A 131 0.07 16.58 18.84
CA TRP A 131 0.82 17.54 18.03
C TRP A 131 1.92 18.12 18.89
N ILE A 132 3.16 17.90 18.52
CA ILE A 132 4.32 18.55 19.13
C ILE A 132 4.67 19.77 18.26
N LEU A 133 4.52 20.96 18.85
CA LEU A 133 5.06 22.20 18.31
C LEU A 133 6.44 22.36 18.95
N THR A 134 7.49 22.45 18.13
CA THR A 134 8.87 22.57 18.62
C THR A 134 9.00 23.75 19.59
N ASP A 135 9.39 23.43 20.83
CA ASP A 135 9.85 24.28 21.94
C ASP A 135 9.11 25.60 22.20
N LEU A 136 7.83 25.52 22.58
CA LEU A 136 7.23 26.51 23.49
C LEU A 136 6.69 25.77 24.71
N THR A 137 7.51 25.71 25.76
CA THR A 137 7.02 25.41 27.11
C THR A 137 6.13 26.57 27.52
N GLU A 138 4.81 26.36 27.60
CA GLU A 138 3.95 27.30 28.33
C GLU A 138 4.40 27.25 29.80
N GLN A 139 5.00 28.35 30.26
CA GLN A 139 5.15 28.66 31.68
C GLN A 139 3.84 29.23 32.21
#